data_AF-A0A8B6D0C6-F1
#
_entry.id   AF-A0A8B6D0C6-F1
#
_cell.length_a   1.000
_cell.length_b   1.000
_cell.length_c   1.000
_cell.angle_alpha   90.00
_cell.angle_beta   90.00
_cell.angle_gamma   90.00
#
_symmetry.space_group_name_H-M   'P 1'
#
loop_
_entity.id
_entity.type
_entity.pdbx_description
1 polymer ?
#
loop_
_entity_poly.entity_id
_entity_poly.type
_entity_poly.pdbx_seq_one_letter_code
_entity_poly.pdbx_strand_id
1 'polypeptide(L)'
;VMQKRLDGSVDFYRNWNAYKHGFGSPSSEYWLGNDNIHRISTNGRHELKILLTDWQGVTKYVVHQGFYMDDEKNQYRFYSSHYSGTTVVSIIQPLYFSK
;
A
#
# COMPACT_ATOMS: atom_id res chain seq x y z
N VAL A 1 -6.87 5.95 4.02
CA VAL A 1 -5.75 5.04 4.36
C VAL A 1 -6.01 3.73 3.63
N MET A 2 -5.02 3.14 2.97
CA MET A 2 -5.22 1.92 2.16
C MET A 2 -4.66 0.66 2.85
N GLN A 3 -3.70 0.85 3.75
CA GLN A 3 -3.08 -0.20 4.55
C GLN A 3 -2.73 0.37 5.92
N LYS A 4 -2.90 -0.42 6.99
CA LYS A 4 -2.49 -0.04 8.35
C LYS A 4 -1.95 -1.25 9.11
N ARG A 5 -0.76 -1.12 9.69
CA ARG A 5 -0.20 -2.01 10.72
C ARG A 5 -0.17 -1.29 12.07
N LEU A 6 -0.36 -2.03 13.16
CA LEU A 6 -0.38 -1.51 14.52
C LEU A 6 0.24 -2.50 15.51
N ASP A 7 -0.41 -3.65 15.70
CA ASP A 7 -0.19 -4.56 16.82
C ASP A 7 -0.08 -6.03 16.42
N GLY A 8 -0.21 -6.35 15.13
CA GLY A 8 -0.19 -7.73 14.63
C GLY A 8 -1.47 -8.53 14.90
N SER A 9 -2.57 -7.88 15.30
CA SER A 9 -3.87 -8.53 15.53
C SER A 9 -4.49 -9.12 14.27
N VAL A 10 -4.07 -8.67 13.07
CA VAL A 10 -4.56 -9.20 11.80
C VAL A 10 -3.45 -9.95 11.08
N ASP A 11 -3.75 -11.17 10.67
CA ASP A 11 -2.86 -11.94 9.80
C ASP A 11 -2.82 -11.35 8.37
N PHE A 12 -1.61 -11.01 7.90
CA PHE A 12 -1.34 -10.54 6.54
C PHE A 12 -0.77 -11.65 5.62
N TYR A 13 -0.59 -12.87 6.12
CA TYR A 13 -0.28 -14.04 5.31
C TYR A 13 -1.56 -14.61 4.67
N ARG A 14 -2.08 -13.86 3.70
CA ARG A 14 -3.35 -14.16 3.02
C ARG A 14 -3.16 -14.50 1.55
N ASN A 15 -4.11 -15.24 1.00
CA ASN A 15 -4.16 -15.61 -0.41
C ASN A 15 -4.53 -14.41 -1.32
N TRP A 16 -4.38 -14.62 -2.63
CA TRP A 16 -4.74 -13.66 -3.67
C TRP A 16 -6.14 -13.06 -3.49
N ASN A 17 -7.16 -13.91 -3.26
CA ASN A 17 -8.56 -13.46 -3.17
C ASN A 17 -8.80 -12.50 -2.00
N ALA A 18 -8.15 -12.73 -0.86
CA ALA A 18 -8.21 -11.83 0.28
C ALA A 18 -7.55 -10.48 -0.04
N TYR A 19 -6.41 -10.48 -0.72
CA TYR A 19 -5.75 -9.22 -1.11
C TYR A 19 -6.49 -8.46 -2.19
N LYS A 20 -7.18 -9.15 -3.10
CA LYS A 20 -8.09 -8.55 -4.08
C LYS A 20 -9.21 -7.77 -3.40
N HIS A 21 -9.93 -8.39 -2.48
CA HIS A 21 -11.14 -7.81 -1.86
C HIS A 21 -10.86 -6.98 -0.61
N GLY A 22 -9.72 -7.18 0.04
CA GLY A 22 -9.39 -6.55 1.32
C GLY A 22 -9.72 -7.44 2.52
N PHE A 23 -9.12 -7.11 3.66
CA PHE A 23 -9.30 -7.82 4.93
C PHE A 23 -8.92 -6.94 6.12
N GLY A 24 -9.34 -7.35 7.32
CA GLY A 24 -9.15 -6.59 8.55
C GLY A 24 -10.24 -5.55 8.77
N SER A 25 -9.96 -4.55 9.61
CA SER A 25 -10.90 -3.46 9.92
C SER A 25 -10.22 -2.09 9.88
N PRO A 26 -10.87 -1.04 9.32
CA PRO A 26 -10.39 0.33 9.39
C PRO A 26 -10.12 0.84 10.81
N SER A 27 -10.81 0.28 11.82
CA SER A 27 -10.60 0.61 13.23
C SER A 27 -9.29 0.04 13.80
N SER A 28 -8.69 -0.98 13.16
CA SER A 28 -7.49 -1.69 13.61
C SER A 28 -6.46 -1.77 12.48
N GLU A 29 -5.87 -2.95 12.25
CA GLU A 29 -5.09 -3.28 11.05
C GLU A 29 -5.99 -3.71 9.89
N TYR A 30 -5.62 -3.32 8.66
CA TYR A 30 -6.35 -3.73 7.45
C TYR A 30 -5.57 -3.54 6.16
N TRP A 31 -6.07 -4.18 5.11
CA TRP A 31 -5.77 -3.95 3.70
C TRP A 31 -7.05 -3.61 2.97
N LEU A 32 -7.09 -2.50 2.23
CA LEU A 32 -8.30 -2.00 1.56
C LEU A 32 -8.80 -2.92 0.44
N GLY A 33 -7.90 -3.71 -0.16
CA GLY A 33 -8.19 -4.53 -1.32
C GLY A 33 -7.62 -3.94 -2.61
N ASN A 34 -6.97 -4.77 -3.41
CA ASN A 34 -6.30 -4.34 -4.64
C ASN A 34 -7.29 -3.77 -5.66
N ASP A 35 -8.52 -4.30 -5.75
CA ASP A 35 -9.55 -3.75 -6.64
C ASP A 35 -9.92 -2.31 -6.26
N ASN A 36 -10.01 -2.04 -4.96
CA ASN A 36 -10.30 -0.71 -4.45
C ASN A 36 -9.12 0.24 -4.68
N ILE A 37 -7.89 -0.23 -4.45
CA ILE A 37 -6.68 0.57 -4.64
C ILE A 37 -6.50 0.90 -6.13
N HIS A 38 -6.66 -0.07 -7.03
CA HIS A 38 -6.68 0.13 -8.47
C HIS A 38 -7.66 1.25 -8.84
N ARG A 39 -8.95 1.10 -8.48
CA ARG A 39 -10.00 2.07 -8.76
C ARG A 39 -9.70 3.48 -8.25
N ILE A 40 -9.12 3.61 -7.05
CA ILE A 40 -8.73 4.93 -6.51
C ILE A 40 -7.58 5.50 -7.33
N SER A 41 -6.54 4.69 -7.57
CA SER A 41 -5.32 5.13 -8.23
C SER A 41 -5.50 5.50 -9.71
N THR A 42 -6.52 4.95 -10.37
CA THR A 42 -6.87 5.27 -11.75
C THR A 42 -7.82 6.47 -11.87
N ASN A 43 -8.46 6.87 -10.76
CA ASN A 43 -9.39 7.99 -10.73
C ASN A 43 -8.67 9.32 -10.42
N GLY A 44 -7.85 9.77 -11.37
CA GLY A 44 -7.09 11.01 -11.27
C GLY A 44 -5.73 10.87 -10.58
N ARG A 45 -5.07 12.00 -10.31
CA ARG A 45 -3.73 12.02 -9.74
C ARG A 45 -3.82 11.96 -8.21
N HIS A 46 -3.17 10.96 -7.62
CA HIS A 46 -3.08 10.78 -6.17
C HIS A 46 -1.63 10.68 -5.72
N GLU A 47 -1.34 11.27 -4.56
CA GLU A 47 -0.06 11.06 -3.87
C GLU A 47 -0.16 9.85 -2.94
N LEU A 48 0.95 9.13 -2.79
CA LEU A 48 1.08 8.05 -1.80
C LEU A 48 2.00 8.49 -0.67
N LYS A 49 1.43 8.62 0.53
CA LYS A 49 2.20 8.84 1.76
C LYS A 49 2.33 7.54 2.55
N ILE A 50 3.57 7.16 2.86
CA ILE A 50 3.90 6.03 3.73
C ILE A 50 4.45 6.59 5.04
N LEU A 51 3.91 6.13 6.16
CA LEU A 51 4.36 6.45 7.51
C LEU A 51 4.95 5.18 8.13
N LEU A 52 6.15 5.30 8.71
CA LEU A 52 6.85 4.21 9.38
C LEU A 52 7.23 4.67 10.78
N THR A 53 6.81 3.92 11.79
CA THR A 53 7.16 4.17 13.19
C THR A 53 8.01 3.02 13.69
N ASP A 54 9.18 3.31 14.25
CA ASP A 54 10.03 2.29 14.87
C ASP A 54 9.61 1.96 16.31
N TRP A 55 10.28 0.99 16.92
CA TRP A 55 10.00 0.52 18.28
C TRP A 55 10.26 1.57 19.36
N GLN A 56 11.02 2.62 19.03
CA GLN A 56 11.30 3.76 19.90
C GLN A 56 10.26 4.88 19.72
N GLY A 57 9.25 4.68 18.87
CA GLY A 57 8.19 5.66 18.59
C GLY A 57 8.59 6.74 17.59
N VAL A 58 9.77 6.65 16.97
CA VAL A 58 10.21 7.63 15.98
C VAL A 58 9.49 7.37 14.67
N THR A 59 8.75 8.38 14.19
CA THR A 59 8.00 8.29 12.94
C THR A 59 8.74 8.98 11.80
N LYS A 60 8.94 8.26 10.70
CA LYS A 60 9.47 8.76 9.43
C LYS A 60 8.41 8.64 8.34
N TYR A 61 8.61 9.37 7.24
CA TYR A 61 7.69 9.32 6.11
C TYR A 61 8.40 9.39 4.76
N VAL A 62 7.71 8.87 3.75
CA VAL A 62 8.01 9.11 2.33
C VAL A 62 6.70 9.45 1.61
N VAL A 63 6.77 10.37 0.66
CA VAL A 63 5.66 10.77 -0.21
C VAL A 63 6.08 10.55 -1.65
N HIS A 64 5.31 9.77 -2.40
CA HIS A 64 5.39 9.68 -3.85
C HIS A 64 4.36 10.64 -4.47
N GLN A 65 4.79 11.46 -5.42
CA GLN A 65 3.94 12.46 -6.10
C GLN A 65 2.83 11.87 -6.99
N GLY A 66 2.90 10.56 -7.22
CA GLY A 66 2.02 9.79 -8.06
C GLY A 66 2.18 8.31 -7.73
N PHE A 67 1.08 7.60 -7.63
CA PHE A 67 1.09 6.15 -7.63
C PHE A 67 -0.05 5.62 -8.48
N TYR A 68 0.14 4.43 -9.01
CA TYR A 68 -0.83 3.73 -9.84
C TYR A 68 -0.70 2.23 -9.59
N MET A 69 -1.84 1.53 -9.56
CA MET A 69 -1.89 0.08 -9.49
C MET A 69 -2.70 -0.42 -10.67
N ASP A 70 -2.13 -1.34 -11.42
CA ASP A 70 -2.80 -2.02 -12.53
C ASP A 70 -3.98 -2.89 -12.05
N ASP A 71 -4.78 -3.42 -12.97
CA ASP A 71 -5.88 -4.34 -12.66
C ASP A 71 -5.39 -5.76 -12.36
N GLU A 72 -6.32 -6.66 -12.03
CA GLU A 72 -6.02 -8.07 -11.73
C GLU A 72 -5.36 -8.79 -12.91
N LYS A 73 -5.78 -8.50 -14.15
CA LYS A 73 -5.23 -9.11 -15.37
C LYS A 73 -3.74 -8.80 -15.53
N ASN A 74 -3.33 -7.61 -15.10
CA ASN A 74 -1.95 -7.15 -15.08
C ASN A 74 -1.29 -7.35 -13.70
N GLN A 75 -1.84 -8.27 -12.90
CA GLN A 75 -1.31 -8.73 -11.61
C GLN A 75 -1.11 -7.61 -10.58
N TYR A 76 -2.00 -6.60 -10.60
CA TYR A 76 -1.94 -5.44 -9.70
C TYR A 76 -0.55 -4.80 -9.63
N ARG A 77 0.16 -4.76 -10.77
CA ARG A 77 1.49 -4.19 -10.84
C ARG A 77 1.46 -2.75 -10.32
N PHE A 78 2.35 -2.47 -9.38
CA PHE A 78 2.40 -1.19 -8.68
C PHE A 78 3.46 -0.29 -9.32
N TYR A 79 3.11 0.99 -9.47
CA TYR A 79 3.94 2.05 -10.01
C TYR A 79 3.94 3.24 -9.06
N SER A 80 5.10 3.87 -8.91
CA SER A 80 5.24 5.10 -8.14
C SER A 80 6.23 6.04 -8.81
N SER A 81 5.96 7.33 -8.78
CA SER A 81 6.85 8.37 -9.31
C SER A 81 7.83 8.89 -8.23
N HIS A 82 8.52 9.98 -8.57
CA HIS A 82 9.46 10.69 -7.69
C HIS A 82 8.98 10.76 -6.24
N TYR A 83 9.89 10.45 -5.33
CA TYR A 83 9.63 10.43 -3.90
C TYR A 83 10.43 11.51 -3.17
N SER A 84 9.88 11.98 -2.06
CA SER A 84 10.56 12.85 -1.09
C SER A 84 10.22 12.41 0.33
N GLY A 85 11.04 12.72 1.32
CA GLY A 85 10.75 12.35 2.70
C GLY A 85 11.95 12.32 3.63
N THR A 86 11.70 11.88 4.86
CA THR A 86 12.71 11.73 5.91
C THR A 86 13.31 10.33 5.98
N THR A 87 12.87 9.44 5.09
CA THR A 87 13.44 8.10 4.91
C THR A 87 13.40 7.70 3.44
N VAL A 88 14.23 6.73 3.08
CA VAL A 88 14.19 6.05 1.78
C VAL A 88 13.50 4.71 1.98
N VAL A 89 12.26 4.60 1.50
CA VAL A 89 11.64 3.29 1.28
C VAL A 89 11.78 3.02 -0.20
N SER A 90 12.68 2.09 -0.54
CA SER A 90 12.87 1.70 -1.93
C SER A 90 11.74 0.76 -2.35
N ILE A 91 10.79 1.27 -3.12
CA ILE A 91 9.89 0.43 -3.91
C ILE A 91 10.62 0.14 -5.22
N ILE A 92 11.05 -1.11 -5.44
CA ILE A 92 11.68 -1.52 -6.71
C ILE A 92 10.60 -1.60 -7.78
N GLN A 93 10.81 -0.94 -8.92
CA GLN A 93 9.81 -0.75 -9.96
C GLN A 93 10.18 -1.50 -11.25
N PRO A 94 9.23 -2.13 -11.97
CA PRO A 94 7.85 -2.41 -11.54
C PRO A 94 7.80 -3.54 -10.50
N LEU A 95 6.94 -3.40 -9.49
CA LEU A 95 6.69 -4.46 -8.51
C LEU A 95 5.37 -5.18 -8.86
N TYR A 96 5.45 -6.46 -9.18
CA TYR A 96 4.26 -7.30 -9.31
C TYR A 96 3.74 -7.69 -7.95
N PHE A 97 2.42 -7.70 -7.80
CA PHE A 97 1.81 -8.26 -6.61
C PHE A 97 1.98 -9.78 -6.62
N SER A 98 2.49 -10.35 -5.53
CA SER A 98 2.67 -11.80 -5.38
C SER A 98 2.11 -12.28 -4.03
N LYS A 99 1.19 -13.25 -4.09
CA LYS A 99 0.60 -13.99 -2.97
C LYS A 99 0.11 -15.35 -3.42
#